data_AF-A0A7X8UAN0-F1
#
_entry.id   AF-A0A7X8UAN0-F1
#
_cell.length_a   1.000
_cell.length_b   1.000
_cell.length_c   1.000
_cell.angle_alpha   90.00
_cell.angle_beta   90.00
_cell.angle_gamma   90.00
#
_symmetry.space_group_name_H-M   'P 1'
#
loop_
_entity.id
_entity.type
_entity.pdbx_description
1 polymer ?
#
loop_
_entity_poly.entity_id
_entity_poly.type
_entity_poly.pdbx_seq_one_letter_code
_entity_poly.pdbx_strand_id
1 'polypeptide(L)' 'MFEDKVLVCQDCGQEFVFTAGEQEFYHEKGFENEPKRCKDCRQNRRSNSSNRGPREMFKAVCADCGVETEVPFKPV' A
#
# COMPACT_ATOMS: atom_id res chain seq x y z
N MET A 1 -6.21 20.07 17.26
CA MET A 1 -5.41 20.81 16.27
C MET A 1 -4.24 19.91 15.91
N PHE A 2 -3.97 19.71 14.62
CA PHE A 2 -2.83 18.90 14.19
C PHE A 2 -1.58 19.78 14.12
N GLU A 3 -0.43 19.19 14.46
CA GLU A 3 0.86 19.88 14.47
C GLU A 3 1.87 19.01 13.73
N ASP A 4 2.84 19.64 13.06
CA ASP A 4 3.87 18.91 12.33
C ASP A 4 4.64 17.96 13.25
N LYS A 5 4.67 16.68 12.86
CA LYS A 5 5.33 15.62 13.62
C LYS A 5 6.49 15.05 12.83
N VAL A 6 7.67 14.98 13.43
CA VAL A 6 8.82 14.28 12.82
C VAL A 6 8.72 12.79 13.15
N LEU A 7 8.78 11.96 12.11
CA LEU A 7 8.74 10.50 12.21
C LEU A 7 9.98 9.89 11.56
N VAL A 8 10.36 8.68 11.98
CA VAL A 8 11.48 7.93 11.43
C VAL A 8 10.96 6.88 10.46
N CYS A 9 11.50 6.85 9.24
CA CYS A 9 11.14 5.85 8.25
C CYS A 9 11.62 4.46 8.67
N GLN A 10 10.71 3.49 8.72
CA GLN A 10 11.03 2.10 9.07
C GLN A 10 11.98 1.42 8.07
N ASP A 11 12.02 1.86 6.82
CA ASP A 11 12.81 1.21 5.76
C ASP A 11 14.21 1.83 5.60
N CYS A 12 14.35 3.16 5.62
CA CYS A 12 15.63 3.85 5.39
C CYS A 12 16.21 4.55 6.64
N GLY A 13 15.47 4.61 7.75
CA GLY A 13 15.91 5.27 8.99
C GLY A 13 15.96 6.80 8.93
N GLN A 14 15.62 7.42 7.79
CA GLN A 14 15.58 8.88 7.68
C GLN A 14 14.36 9.47 8.36
N GLU A 15 14.55 10.65 8.94
CA GLU A 15 13.47 11.47 9.45
C GLU A 15 12.65 12.06 8.29
N PHE A 16 11.34 12.12 8.47
CA PHE A 16 10.43 12.81 7.58
C PHE A 16 9.32 13.50 8.38
N VAL A 17 8.78 14.58 7.82
CA VAL A 17 7.72 15.35 8.47
C VAL A 17 6.36 14.80 8.06
N PHE A 18 5.54 14.46 9.05
CA PHE A 18 4.13 14.20 8.93
C PHE A 18 3.38 15.50 9.26
N THR A 19 3.08 16.29 8.24
CA THR A 19 2.58 17.65 8.42
C THR A 19 1.16 17.67 8.97
N ALA A 20 0.75 18.81 9.54
CA ALA A 20 -0.62 19.01 10.00
C ALA A 20 -1.65 18.72 8.88
N GLY A 21 -1.38 19.16 7.64
CA GLY A 21 -2.27 18.88 6.49
C GLY A 21 -2.31 17.41 6.08
N GLU A 22 -1.20 16.66 6.22
CA GLU A 22 -1.23 15.21 6.01
C GLU A 22 -2.03 14.49 7.11
N GLN A 23 -1.98 14.97 8.35
CA GLN A 23 -2.77 14.43 9.46
C GLN A 23 -4.26 14.66 9.27
N GLU A 24 -4.66 15.85 8.83
CA GLU A 24 -6.04 16.16 8.45
C GLU A 24 -6.55 15.20 7.37
N PHE A 25 -5.75 14.99 6.31
CA PHE A 25 -6.09 14.04 5.26
C PHE A 25 -6.25 12.61 5.79
N TYR A 26 -5.39 12.17 6.71
CA TYR A 26 -5.50 10.83 7.31
C TYR A 26 -6.78 10.70 8.13
N HIS A 27 -7.10 11.71 8.94
CA HIS A 27 -8.31 11.75 9.76
C HIS A 27 -9.58 11.74 8.90
N GLU A 28 -9.66 12.57 7.84
CA GLU A 28 -10.80 12.60 6.92
C GLU A 28 -11.05 11.27 6.20
N LYS A 29 -9.98 10.51 5.93
CA LYS A 29 -10.07 9.19 5.29
C LYS A 29 -10.34 8.05 6.28
N GLY A 30 -10.43 8.33 7.58
CA GLY A 30 -10.58 7.31 8.61
C GLY A 30 -9.32 6.46 8.82
N PHE A 31 -8.14 7.00 8.49
CA PHE A 31 -6.87 6.34 8.80
C PHE A 31 -6.43 6.68 10.22
N GLU A 32 -6.52 5.69 11.11
CA GLU A 32 -6.13 5.83 12.52
C GLU A 32 -4.61 5.73 12.74
N ASN A 33 -3.87 5.25 11.73
CA ASN A 33 -2.44 4.96 11.85
C ASN A 33 -1.57 6.00 11.17
N GLU A 34 -0.48 6.38 11.85
CA GLU A 34 0.54 7.27 11.28
C GLU A 34 1.35 6.57 10.16
N PRO A 35 1.86 7.35 9.19
CA PRO A 35 2.74 6.80 8.16
C PRO A 35 4.01 6.21 8.78
N LYS A 36 4.35 4.97 8.41
CA LYS A 36 5.58 4.29 8.88
C LYS A 36 6.79 4.50 7.96
N ARG A 37 6.58 5.09 6.77
CA ARG A 37 7.59 5.22 5.72
C ARG A 37 7.55 6.61 5.12
N CYS A 38 8.72 7.16 4.80
CA CYS A 38 8.84 8.41 4.05
C CYS A 38 8.28 8.29 2.63
N LYS A 39 8.01 9.44 2.00
CA LYS A 39 7.45 9.52 0.64
C LYS A 39 8.27 8.73 -0.39
N ASP A 40 9.59 8.81 -0.32
CA ASP A 40 10.49 8.16 -1.27
C ASP A 40 10.43 6.63 -1.16
N CYS A 41 10.47 6.08 0.07
CA CYS A 41 10.31 4.64 0.28
C CYS A 41 8.92 4.16 -0.16
N ARG A 42 7.85 4.95 0.08
CA ARG A 42 6.50 4.64 -0.43
C ARG A 42 6.47 4.61 -1.96
N GLN A 43 7.10 5.58 -2.61
CA GLN A 43 7.14 5.70 -4.07
C GLN A 43 7.99 4.59 -4.70
N ASN A 44 9.18 4.33 -4.17
CA ASN A 44 10.06 3.25 -4.66
C ASN A 44 9.36 1.89 -4.61
N ARG A 45 8.59 1.61 -3.55
CA ARG A 45 7.80 0.37 -3.44
C ARG A 45 6.69 0.26 -4.48
N ARG A 46 6.01 1.38 -4.76
CA ARG A 46 4.98 1.45 -5.82
C ARG A 46 5.59 1.22 -7.19
N SER A 47 6.71 1.88 -7.50
CA SER A 47 7.45 1.71 -8.74
C SER A 47 7.93 0.28 -8.93
N ASN A 48 8.45 -0.35 -7.87
CA ASN A 48 8.89 -1.75 -7.93
C ASN A 48 7.73 -2.74 -8.11
N SER A 49 6.52 -2.39 -7.66
CA SER A 49 5.32 -3.18 -7.95
C SER A 49 4.89 -3.09 -9.41
N SER A 50 5.21 -2.00 -10.11
CA SER A 50 4.97 -1.87 -11.56
C SER A 50 5.94 -2.70 -12.41
N ASN A 51 7.04 -3.16 -11.80
CA ASN A 51 8.04 -4.03 -12.40
C ASN A 51 7.83 -5.52 -12.07
N ARG A 52 6.75 -5.87 -11.37
CA ARG A 52 6.30 -7.25 -11.31
C ARG A 52 5.83 -7.59 -12.72
N GLY A 53 6.61 -8.45 -13.40
CA GLY A 53 6.25 -8.99 -14.70
C GLY A 53 4.82 -9.57 -14.71
N PRO A 54 4.26 -9.84 -15.90
CA PRO A 54 2.89 -10.31 -16.02
C PRO A 54 2.65 -11.49 -15.06
N ARG A 55 1.65 -11.34 -14.18
CA ARG A 55 1.25 -12.42 -13.28
C ARG A 55 0.72 -13.55 -14.15
N GLU A 56 1.24 -14.76 -13.96
CA GLU A 56 0.68 -15.95 -14.60
C GLU A 56 -0.74 -16.16 -14.07
N MET A 57 -1.71 -16.17 -14.98
CA MET A 57 -3.12 -16.33 -14.68
C MET A 57 -3.51 -17.81 -14.86
N PHE A 58 -4.10 -18.42 -13.84
CA PHE A 58 -4.55 -19.81 -13.86
C PHE A 58 -6.07 -19.86 -13.97
N LYS A 59 -6.60 -20.81 -14.76
CA LYS A 59 -8.04 -21.08 -14.80
C LYS A 59 -8.52 -21.66 -13.47
N ALA A 60 -9.55 -21.07 -12.90
CA ALA A 60 -10.24 -21.54 -11.69
C ALA A 60 -11.76 -21.50 -11.89
N VAL A 61 -12.48 -22.32 -11.15
CA VAL A 61 -13.95 -22.28 -11.09
C VAL A 61 -14.36 -21.53 -9.83
N CYS A 62 -15.20 -20.51 -9.96
CA CYS A 62 -15.71 -19.76 -8.82
C CYS A 62 -16.58 -20.66 -7.92
N ALA A 63 -16.31 -20.69 -6.62
CA ALA A 63 -17.04 -21.53 -5.67
C ALA A 63 -18.52 -21.10 -5.49
N ASP A 64 -18.81 -19.81 -5.67
CA ASP A 64 -20.17 -19.27 -5.43
C ASP A 64 -21.07 -19.39 -6.66
N CYS A 65 -20.53 -19.20 -7.87
CA CYS A 65 -21.32 -19.13 -9.10
C CYS A 65 -20.97 -20.20 -10.15
N GLY A 66 -19.93 -21.00 -9.95
CA GLY A 66 -19.54 -22.09 -10.85
C GLY A 66 -18.97 -21.67 -12.21
N VAL A 67 -18.75 -20.38 -12.44
CA VAL A 67 -18.23 -19.86 -13.71
C VAL A 67 -16.71 -19.96 -13.76
N GLU A 68 -16.15 -20.29 -14.93
CA GLU A 68 -14.71 -20.26 -15.18
C GLU A 68 -14.16 -18.82 -15.10
N THR A 69 -13.09 -18.64 -14.34
CA THR A 69 -12.41 -17.36 -14.14
C THR A 69 -10.90 -17.54 -14.11
N GLU A 70 -10.16 -16.45 -14.10
CA GLU A 70 -8.71 -16.44 -14.06
C GLU A 70 -8.20 -15.85 -12.74
N VAL A 71 -7.31 -16.57 -12.05
CA VAL A 71 -6.74 -16.16 -10.76
C VAL A 71 -5.20 -16.12 -10.80
N PRO A 72 -4.55 -15.19 -10.08
CA PRO A 72 -3.10 -15.04 -10.09
C PRO A 72 -2.36 -16.01 -9.13
N PHE A 73 -3.03 -17.07 -8.69
CA PHE A 73 -2.49 -18.09 -7.78
C PHE A 73 -2.89 -19.47 -8.27
N LYS A 74 -2.08 -20.49 -7.96
CA LYS A 74 -2.37 -21.86 -8.38
C LYS A 74 -3.59 -22.38 -7.62
N PRO A 75 -4.68 -22.77 -8.30
CA PRO A 75 -5.79 -23.46 -7.66
C PRO A 75 -5.28 -24.78 -7.06
N VAL A 76 -5.72 -25.10 -5.84
CA VAL A 76 -5.42 -26.36 -5.14
C VAL A 76 -6.47 -27.41 -5.44
#